data_AF-A0A9D7MIC5-F1
#
_entry.id   AF-A0A9D7MIC5-F1
#
_cell.length_a   1.000
_cell.length_b   1.000
_cell.length_c   1.000
_cell.angle_alpha   90.00
_cell.angle_beta   90.00
_cell.angle_gamma   90.00
#
_symmetry.space_group_name_H-M   'P 1'
#
loop_
_entity.id
_entity.type
_entity.pdbx_description
1 polymer ?
#
loop_
_entity_poly.entity_id
_entity_poly.type
_entity_poly.pdbx_seq_one_letter_code
_entity_poly.pdbx_strand_id
1 'polypeptide(L)'
;MWNGLTTAAWSGFGVAMTYQTYVEIRDGFSAGYGFSWGDIAANTIGASLPVAQRYIPALRSIDLQLSFWPSDEFKNGQYNAIIDDYTSTTHWLTLNAYDVAPTSWQSWFPPWLGLAIGHSVQNLDGNGGGQHVVYLSLDWQLHRIPNLAPWLRDVLRVLHLYHLPAPAVRILPNVVWYGIRF
;
A
#
# COMPACT_ATOMS: atom_id res chain seq x y z
N MET A 1 -4.90 -24.19 16.81
CA MET A 1 -4.48 -23.49 15.58
C MET A 1 -4.29 -21.96 15.72
N TRP A 2 -4.41 -21.35 16.92
CA TRP A 2 -4.36 -19.89 17.09
C TRP A 2 -2.95 -19.27 17.24
N ASN A 3 -1.94 -20.05 17.63
CA ASN A 3 -0.59 -19.55 17.93
C ASN A 3 0.24 -19.25 16.67
N GLY A 4 0.14 -20.08 15.62
CA GLY A 4 1.00 -19.93 14.43
C GLY A 4 0.81 -18.62 13.66
N LEU A 5 -0.45 -18.18 13.47
CA LEU A 5 -0.73 -16.92 12.77
C LEU A 5 -0.30 -15.69 13.57
N THR A 6 -0.44 -15.73 14.90
CA THR A 6 0.02 -14.66 15.78
C THR A 6 1.56 -14.58 15.80
N THR A 7 2.23 -15.74 15.87
CA THR A 7 3.69 -15.81 15.72
C THR A 7 4.14 -15.27 14.37
N ALA A 8 3.49 -15.67 13.28
CA ALA A 8 3.83 -15.18 11.93
C ALA A 8 3.70 -13.66 11.81
N ALA A 9 2.63 -13.06 12.34
CA ALA A 9 2.43 -11.61 12.31
C ALA A 9 3.54 -10.86 13.08
N TRP A 10 3.86 -11.31 14.30
CA TRP A 10 4.94 -10.70 15.10
C TRP A 10 6.33 -10.94 14.53
N SER A 11 6.59 -12.12 13.96
CA SER A 11 7.84 -12.40 13.24
C SER A 11 7.98 -11.50 12.02
N GLY A 12 6.91 -11.31 11.25
CA GLY A 12 6.87 -10.38 10.12
C GLY A 12 7.17 -8.94 10.55
N PHE A 13 6.55 -8.47 11.62
CA PHE A 13 6.84 -7.17 12.23
C PHE A 13 8.33 -7.05 12.62
N GLY A 14 8.87 -8.05 13.33
CA GLY A 14 10.26 -8.05 13.77
C GLY A 14 11.24 -7.98 12.61
N VAL A 15 11.05 -8.82 11.58
CA VAL A 15 11.90 -8.83 10.39
C VAL A 15 11.83 -7.49 9.65
N ALA A 16 10.62 -6.95 9.45
CA ALA A 16 10.43 -5.67 8.79
C ALA A 16 11.15 -4.54 9.55
N MET A 17 10.95 -4.45 10.87
CA MET A 17 11.56 -3.41 11.69
C MET A 17 13.08 -3.55 11.77
N THR A 18 13.62 -4.76 11.87
CA THR A 18 15.08 -4.98 11.83
C THR A 18 15.67 -4.50 10.52
N TYR A 19 15.05 -4.84 9.38
CA TYR A 19 15.53 -4.42 8.07
C TYR A 19 15.44 -2.89 7.89
N GLN A 20 14.30 -2.29 8.21
CA GLN A 20 14.10 -0.84 8.07
C GLN A 20 15.02 -0.04 9.01
N THR A 21 15.22 -0.50 10.25
CA THR A 21 16.19 0.13 11.16
C THR A 21 17.62 0.02 10.64
N TYR A 22 17.98 -1.10 10.00
CA TYR A 22 19.28 -1.25 9.36
C TYR A 22 19.47 -0.25 8.20
N VAL A 23 18.44 -0.05 7.37
CA VAL A 23 18.46 0.98 6.30
C VAL A 23 18.63 2.38 6.91
N GLU A 24 17.84 2.72 7.91
CA GLU A 24 17.88 4.04 8.54
C GLU A 24 19.23 4.37 9.21
N ILE A 25 19.86 3.36 9.82
CA ILE A 25 21.22 3.51 10.36
C ILE A 25 22.21 3.80 9.22
N ARG A 26 22.09 3.11 8.08
CA ARG A 26 22.96 3.37 6.92
C ARG A 26 22.75 4.77 6.36
N ASP A 27 21.51 5.22 6.29
CA ASP A 27 21.17 6.58 5.84
C ASP A 27 21.73 7.63 6.79
N GLY A 28 21.72 7.37 8.11
CA GLY A 28 22.37 8.22 9.11
C GLY A 28 23.89 8.43 8.94
N PHE A 29 24.59 7.53 8.25
CA PHE A 29 26.02 7.67 7.93
C PHE A 29 26.28 8.08 6.46
N SER A 30 25.24 8.29 5.66
CA SER A 30 25.35 8.68 4.26
C SER A 30 25.65 10.18 4.13
N ALA A 31 26.29 10.56 3.01
CA ALA A 31 26.52 11.98 2.69
C ALA A 31 25.31 12.66 2.03
N GLY A 32 24.41 11.87 1.42
CA GLY A 32 23.23 12.37 0.68
C GLY A 32 21.90 12.15 1.39
N TYR A 33 21.87 11.29 2.41
CA TYR A 33 20.68 10.99 3.23
C TYR A 33 21.06 11.11 4.70
N GLY A 34 20.08 11.12 5.60
CA GLY A 34 20.30 11.20 7.03
C GLY A 34 19.24 10.42 7.79
N PHE A 35 19.51 10.14 9.07
CA PHE A 35 18.58 9.43 9.93
C PHE A 35 17.28 10.24 10.14
N SER A 36 16.15 9.59 9.97
CA SER A 36 14.81 10.13 9.92
C SER A 36 13.89 9.41 10.90
N TRP A 37 13.47 10.15 11.92
CA TRP A 37 12.43 9.66 12.84
C TRP A 37 11.07 9.52 12.15
N GLY A 38 10.84 10.26 11.08
CA GLY A 38 9.64 10.15 10.26
C GLY A 38 9.57 8.77 9.60
N ASP A 39 10.67 8.31 9.03
CA ASP A 39 10.75 7.01 8.36
C ASP A 39 10.62 5.86 9.35
N ILE A 40 11.27 5.94 10.52
CA ILE A 40 11.04 4.98 11.62
C ILE A 40 9.55 4.92 12.02
N ALA A 41 8.89 6.07 12.17
CA ALA A 41 7.47 6.11 12.53
C ALA A 41 6.58 5.49 11.44
N ALA A 42 6.79 5.84 10.17
CA ALA A 42 6.05 5.31 9.04
C ALA A 42 6.25 3.78 8.90
N ASN A 43 7.50 3.32 8.98
CA ASN A 43 7.85 1.91 8.96
C ASN A 43 7.19 1.14 10.11
N THR A 44 7.20 1.71 11.31
CA THR A 44 6.55 1.11 12.48
C THR A 44 5.05 0.98 12.27
N ILE A 45 4.38 2.05 11.78
CA ILE A 45 2.93 2.04 11.52
C ILE A 45 2.58 0.98 10.46
N GLY A 46 3.31 0.95 9.34
CA GLY A 46 3.09 -0.01 8.25
C GLY A 46 3.30 -1.45 8.70
N ALA A 47 4.41 -1.74 9.38
CA ALA A 47 4.71 -3.08 9.89
C ALA A 47 3.74 -3.53 10.99
N SER A 48 3.16 -2.59 11.74
CA SER A 48 2.20 -2.91 12.81
C SER A 48 0.82 -3.30 12.29
N LEU A 49 0.45 -2.92 11.06
CA LEU A 49 -0.91 -3.13 10.54
C LEU A 49 -1.34 -4.61 10.57
N PRO A 50 -0.54 -5.59 10.06
CA PRO A 50 -0.92 -7.01 10.12
C PRO A 50 -1.04 -7.54 11.56
N VAL A 51 -0.23 -7.02 12.49
CA VAL A 51 -0.33 -7.34 13.91
C VAL A 51 -1.63 -6.78 14.48
N ALA A 52 -1.96 -5.52 14.21
CA ALA A 52 -3.17 -4.87 14.70
C ALA A 52 -4.44 -5.54 14.18
N GLN A 53 -4.48 -5.95 12.90
CA GLN A 53 -5.57 -6.72 12.28
C GLN A 53 -5.85 -8.05 12.99
N ARG A 54 -4.86 -8.63 13.69
CA ARG A 54 -5.05 -9.84 14.49
C ARG A 54 -6.00 -9.59 15.67
N TYR A 55 -5.82 -8.46 16.36
CA TYR A 55 -6.51 -8.12 17.60
C TYR A 55 -7.74 -7.24 17.39
N ILE A 56 -7.76 -6.44 16.32
CA ILE A 56 -8.82 -5.47 16.01
C ILE A 56 -9.50 -5.88 14.71
N PRO A 57 -10.67 -6.57 14.77
CA PRO A 57 -11.36 -7.07 13.57
C PRO A 57 -11.72 -5.99 12.56
N ALA A 58 -12.04 -4.77 13.01
CA ALA A 58 -12.41 -3.66 12.14
C ALA A 58 -11.29 -3.27 11.14
N LEU A 59 -10.02 -3.49 11.51
CA LEU A 59 -8.86 -3.18 10.65
C LEU A 59 -8.67 -4.20 9.52
N ARG A 60 -9.34 -5.36 9.55
CA ARG A 60 -9.22 -6.39 8.49
C ARG A 60 -9.89 -5.98 7.18
N SER A 61 -10.66 -4.90 7.22
CA SER A 61 -11.29 -4.28 6.05
C SER A 61 -10.34 -3.34 5.30
N ILE A 62 -9.18 -3.05 5.90
CA ILE A 62 -8.19 -2.08 5.40
C ILE A 62 -6.97 -2.84 4.91
N ASP A 63 -6.55 -2.59 3.68
CA ASP A 63 -5.30 -3.15 3.14
C ASP A 63 -4.38 -2.03 2.63
N LEU A 64 -3.07 -2.31 2.65
CA LEU A 64 -2.06 -1.46 2.03
C LEU A 64 -1.61 -2.11 0.74
N GLN A 65 -1.54 -1.33 -0.34
CA GLN A 65 -1.10 -1.80 -1.64
C GLN A 65 -0.12 -0.81 -2.27
N LEU A 66 0.64 -1.30 -3.25
CA LEU A 66 1.52 -0.50 -4.07
C LEU A 66 1.10 -0.62 -5.53
N SER A 67 1.20 0.45 -6.30
CA SER A 67 1.25 0.34 -7.75
C SER A 67 2.42 1.10 -8.32
N PHE A 68 2.80 0.71 -9.54
CA PHE A 68 4.00 1.19 -10.18
C PHE A 68 3.70 1.62 -11.61
N TRP A 69 4.08 2.85 -11.92
CA TRP A 69 4.09 3.38 -13.27
C TRP A 69 5.38 4.15 -13.50
N PRO A 70 6.27 3.70 -14.39
CA PRO A 70 7.61 4.24 -14.48
C PRO A 70 7.61 5.70 -14.92
N SER A 71 8.28 6.54 -14.14
CA SER A 71 8.65 7.93 -14.45
C SER A 71 9.64 7.96 -15.62
N ASP A 72 9.88 9.15 -16.16
CA ASP A 72 10.86 9.30 -17.24
C ASP A 72 12.29 9.16 -16.69
N GLU A 73 12.54 9.59 -15.45
CA GLU A 73 13.78 9.41 -14.71
C GLU A 73 14.11 7.93 -14.52
N PHE A 74 13.12 7.11 -14.13
CA PHE A 74 13.29 5.66 -14.01
C PHE A 74 13.59 5.01 -15.35
N LYS A 75 12.84 5.36 -16.41
CA LYS A 75 13.07 4.84 -17.77
C LYS A 75 14.45 5.20 -18.32
N ASN A 76 14.96 6.37 -17.95
CA ASN A 76 16.28 6.84 -18.36
C ASN A 76 17.41 6.25 -17.50
N GLY A 77 17.11 5.36 -16.55
CA GLY A 77 18.11 4.67 -15.75
C GLY A 77 18.73 5.52 -14.63
N GLN A 78 18.03 6.57 -14.18
CA GLN A 78 18.53 7.40 -13.07
C GLN A 78 18.42 6.69 -11.71
N TYR A 79 17.54 5.69 -11.61
CA TYR A 79 17.32 4.89 -10.39
C TYR A 79 17.67 3.42 -10.63
N ASN A 80 18.29 2.80 -9.62
CA ASN A 80 18.74 1.40 -9.71
C ASN A 80 17.64 0.40 -9.30
N ALA A 81 16.71 0.82 -8.43
CA ALA A 81 15.60 -0.01 -7.98
C ALA A 81 14.28 0.78 -8.00
N ILE A 82 13.16 0.06 -8.09
CA ILE A 82 11.81 0.64 -8.04
C ILE A 82 11.58 1.42 -6.74
N ILE A 83 12.15 0.93 -5.64
CA ILE A 83 12.00 1.56 -4.32
C ILE A 83 12.78 2.89 -4.19
N ASP A 84 13.75 3.14 -5.07
CA ASP A 84 14.52 4.37 -5.05
C ASP A 84 13.78 5.51 -5.77
N ASP A 85 12.81 5.18 -6.64
CA ASP A 85 11.99 6.16 -7.35
C ASP A 85 10.57 6.27 -6.78
N TYR A 86 10.43 7.20 -5.83
CA TYR A 86 9.13 7.53 -5.24
C TYR A 86 8.14 8.15 -6.23
N THR A 87 8.60 8.68 -7.38
CA THR A 87 7.69 9.26 -8.39
C THR A 87 7.02 8.22 -9.27
N SER A 88 7.61 7.03 -9.36
CA SER A 88 7.03 5.90 -10.08
C SER A 88 6.01 5.11 -9.27
N THR A 89 5.88 5.37 -7.96
CA THR A 89 5.04 4.56 -7.09
C THR A 89 3.81 5.31 -6.60
N THR A 90 2.70 4.60 -6.45
CA THR A 90 1.51 5.07 -5.74
C THR A 90 1.22 4.10 -4.60
N HIS A 91 1.12 4.63 -3.38
CA HIS A 91 0.83 3.88 -2.16
C HIS A 91 -0.66 4.02 -1.86
N TRP A 92 -1.35 2.89 -1.75
CA TRP A 92 -2.80 2.85 -1.62
C TRP A 92 -3.21 2.34 -0.26
N LEU A 93 -4.13 3.06 0.37
CA LEU A 93 -4.93 2.58 1.48
C LEU A 93 -6.29 2.18 0.94
N THR A 94 -6.63 0.89 1.01
CA THR A 94 -7.90 0.39 0.51
C THR A 94 -8.85 0.07 1.64
N LEU A 95 -10.14 0.12 1.33
CA LEU A 95 -11.24 -0.19 2.23
C LEU A 95 -12.27 -1.04 1.49
N ASN A 96 -12.64 -2.17 2.08
CA ASN A 96 -13.72 -2.98 1.54
C ASN A 96 -15.09 -2.45 2.00
N ALA A 97 -15.90 -1.95 1.06
CA ALA A 97 -17.22 -1.39 1.35
C ALA A 97 -18.18 -2.43 1.94
N TYR A 98 -18.09 -3.69 1.53
CA TYR A 98 -18.91 -4.78 2.08
C TYR A 98 -18.62 -5.02 3.56
N ASP A 99 -17.37 -4.90 4.01
CA ASP A 99 -17.01 -5.14 5.41
C ASP A 99 -17.45 -4.01 6.35
N VAL A 100 -17.45 -2.76 5.86
CA VAL A 100 -17.77 -1.58 6.68
C VAL A 100 -19.23 -1.14 6.59
N ALA A 101 -19.96 -1.59 5.56
CA ALA A 101 -21.35 -1.24 5.39
C ALA A 101 -22.23 -1.82 6.53
N PRO A 102 -23.28 -1.10 6.96
CA PRO A 102 -24.30 -1.68 7.83
C PRO A 102 -24.86 -2.98 7.24
N THR A 103 -25.22 -3.95 8.09
CA THR A 103 -25.72 -5.27 7.66
C THR A 103 -26.91 -5.17 6.70
N SER A 104 -27.76 -4.15 6.86
CA SER A 104 -28.90 -3.88 5.96
C SER A 104 -28.48 -3.52 4.52
N TRP A 105 -27.29 -2.97 4.32
CA TRP A 105 -26.79 -2.52 3.01
C TRP A 105 -25.68 -3.40 2.47
N GLN A 106 -25.13 -4.30 3.28
CA GLN A 106 -24.00 -5.15 2.92
C GLN A 106 -24.25 -5.96 1.62
N SER A 107 -25.48 -6.43 1.40
CA SER A 107 -25.85 -7.15 0.17
C SER A 107 -25.77 -6.32 -1.12
N TRP A 108 -25.69 -5.00 -1.03
CA TRP A 108 -25.59 -4.10 -2.17
C TRP A 108 -24.15 -3.89 -2.64
N PHE A 109 -23.17 -4.28 -1.83
CA PHE A 109 -21.76 -4.14 -2.14
C PHE A 109 -21.16 -5.49 -2.51
N PRO A 110 -20.57 -5.66 -3.69
CA PRO A 110 -19.85 -6.89 -4.00
C PRO A 110 -18.60 -6.99 -3.11
N PRO A 111 -18.35 -8.12 -2.42
CA PRO A 111 -17.22 -8.25 -1.50
C PRO A 111 -15.86 -8.19 -2.20
N TRP A 112 -15.81 -8.32 -3.52
CA TRP A 112 -14.59 -8.21 -4.32
C TRP A 112 -14.30 -6.79 -4.82
N LEU A 113 -15.13 -5.80 -4.48
CA LEU A 113 -14.94 -4.40 -4.86
C LEU A 113 -14.66 -3.53 -3.63
N GLY A 114 -13.52 -2.86 -3.64
CA GLY A 114 -13.10 -1.90 -2.62
C GLY A 114 -13.05 -0.47 -3.15
N LEU A 115 -12.78 0.45 -2.23
CA LEU A 115 -12.43 1.84 -2.49
C LEU A 115 -10.99 2.07 -2.02
N ALA A 116 -10.24 2.92 -2.70
CA ALA A 116 -8.85 3.21 -2.36
C ALA A 116 -8.57 4.70 -2.35
N ILE A 117 -7.71 5.11 -1.42
CA ILE A 117 -7.08 6.43 -1.41
C ILE A 117 -5.59 6.21 -1.69
N GLY A 118 -5.10 6.81 -2.78
CA GLY A 118 -3.72 6.68 -3.23
C GLY A 118 -2.94 7.94 -2.95
N HIS A 119 -1.68 7.80 -2.54
CA HIS A 119 -0.72 8.89 -2.41
C HIS A 119 0.52 8.58 -3.25
N SER A 120 0.99 9.61 -3.97
CA SER A 120 2.21 9.58 -4.76
C SER A 120 2.87 10.95 -4.67
N VAL A 121 4.11 11.06 -5.14
CA VAL A 121 4.83 12.32 -5.21
C VAL A 121 5.33 12.52 -6.64
N GLN A 122 5.34 13.76 -7.12
CA GLN A 122 5.88 14.13 -8.43
C GLN A 122 6.86 15.29 -8.25
N ASN A 123 7.77 15.48 -9.22
CA ASN A 123 8.70 16.61 -9.24
C ASN A 123 9.50 16.75 -7.91
N LEU A 124 10.10 15.65 -7.46
CA LEU A 124 10.98 15.67 -6.28
C LEU A 124 12.17 16.61 -6.54
N ASP A 125 12.52 17.41 -5.54
CA ASP A 125 13.63 18.37 -5.65
C ASP A 125 14.95 17.89 -5.03
N GLY A 126 14.95 16.68 -4.44
CA GLY A 126 16.10 16.10 -3.74
C GLY A 126 16.40 16.70 -2.37
N ASN A 127 15.65 17.72 -1.93
CA ASN A 127 15.81 18.41 -0.64
C ASN A 127 14.64 18.13 0.32
N GLY A 128 13.88 17.06 0.07
CA GLY A 128 12.68 16.70 0.82
C GLY A 128 11.40 17.39 0.34
N GLY A 129 11.45 18.15 -0.76
CA GLY A 129 10.30 18.72 -1.43
C GLY A 129 9.79 17.84 -2.56
N GLY A 130 8.55 18.15 -2.98
CA GLY A 130 7.88 17.45 -4.07
C GLY A 130 6.39 17.80 -4.09
N GLN A 131 5.75 17.58 -5.23
CA GLN A 131 4.32 17.77 -5.36
C GLN A 131 3.59 16.50 -4.93
N HIS A 132 2.90 16.57 -3.81
CA HIS A 132 2.03 15.47 -3.37
C HIS A 132 0.81 15.34 -4.27
N VAL A 133 0.52 14.09 -4.63
CA VAL A 133 -0.59 13.74 -5.49
C VAL A 133 -1.48 12.73 -4.78
N VAL A 134 -2.78 13.02 -4.73
CA VAL A 134 -3.76 12.16 -4.05
C VAL A 134 -4.81 11.70 -5.04
N TYR A 135 -5.13 10.40 -4.98
CA TYR A 135 -6.11 9.73 -5.82
C TYR A 135 -7.22 9.12 -4.99
N LEU A 136 -8.42 9.05 -5.56
CA LEU A 136 -9.47 8.12 -5.18
C LEU A 136 -9.60 7.08 -6.29
N SER A 137 -9.70 5.80 -5.96
CA SER A 137 -9.77 4.71 -6.95
C SER A 137 -10.75 3.63 -6.52
N LEU A 138 -11.21 2.84 -7.48
CA LEU A 138 -11.78 1.53 -7.19
C LEU A 138 -10.66 0.52 -6.93
N ASP A 139 -10.94 -0.51 -6.15
CA ASP A 139 -9.97 -1.54 -5.82
C ASP A 139 -10.53 -2.94 -6.09
N TRP A 140 -9.75 -3.77 -6.78
CA TRP A 140 -10.15 -5.12 -7.17
C TRP A 140 -9.68 -6.15 -6.14
N GLN A 141 -10.54 -6.49 -5.18
CA GLN A 141 -10.29 -7.48 -4.14
C GLN A 141 -10.62 -8.90 -4.61
N LEU A 142 -10.00 -9.33 -5.71
CA LEU A 142 -10.37 -10.56 -6.42
C LEU A 142 -10.28 -11.82 -5.56
N HIS A 143 -9.42 -11.82 -4.53
CA HIS A 143 -9.31 -12.91 -3.55
C HIS A 143 -10.60 -13.15 -2.74
N ARG A 144 -11.57 -12.23 -2.80
CA ARG A 144 -12.87 -12.30 -2.12
C ARG A 144 -14.01 -12.78 -3.02
N ILE A 145 -13.73 -13.13 -4.28
CA ILE A 145 -14.74 -13.75 -5.16
C ILE A 145 -15.22 -15.07 -4.53
N PRO A 146 -16.54 -15.30 -4.44
CA PRO A 146 -17.08 -16.54 -3.88
C PRO A 146 -16.69 -17.76 -4.73
N ASN A 147 -16.58 -18.92 -4.09
CA ASN A 147 -16.31 -20.21 -4.75
C ASN A 147 -14.95 -20.35 -5.45
N LEU A 148 -13.96 -19.50 -5.14
CA LEU A 148 -12.58 -19.70 -5.58
C LEU A 148 -11.94 -20.94 -4.92
N ALA A 149 -11.17 -21.69 -5.71
CA ALA A 149 -10.29 -22.73 -5.20
C ALA A 149 -9.30 -22.15 -4.17
N PRO A 150 -8.95 -22.89 -3.08
CA PRO A 150 -8.10 -22.36 -2.02
C PRO A 150 -6.75 -21.79 -2.51
N TRP A 151 -6.06 -22.52 -3.38
CA TRP A 151 -4.77 -22.08 -3.92
C TRP A 151 -4.89 -20.78 -4.73
N LEU A 152 -5.96 -20.62 -5.52
CA LEU A 152 -6.19 -19.44 -6.34
C LEU A 152 -6.52 -18.23 -5.46
N ARG A 153 -7.28 -18.45 -4.40
CA ARG A 153 -7.55 -17.41 -3.39
C ARG A 153 -6.25 -16.91 -2.75
N ASP A 154 -5.33 -17.80 -2.44
CA ASP A 154 -4.05 -17.42 -1.84
C ASP A 154 -3.15 -16.66 -2.83
N VAL A 155 -3.09 -17.10 -4.10
CA VAL A 155 -2.40 -16.36 -5.16
C VAL A 155 -2.99 -14.96 -5.34
N LEU A 156 -4.31 -14.86 -5.43
CA LEU A 156 -4.99 -13.56 -5.58
C LEU A 156 -4.81 -12.68 -4.34
N ARG A 157 -4.64 -13.25 -3.15
CA ARG A 157 -4.34 -12.49 -1.92
C ARG A 157 -2.94 -11.88 -1.98
N VAL A 158 -1.95 -12.62 -2.49
CA VAL A 158 -0.59 -12.08 -2.70
C VAL A 158 -0.59 -11.03 -3.80
N LEU A 159 -1.28 -11.27 -4.92
CA LEU A 159 -1.40 -10.30 -6.01
C LEU A 159 -2.10 -9.01 -5.56
N HIS A 160 -2.98 -9.10 -4.56
CA HIS A 160 -3.66 -7.94 -3.99
C HIS A 160 -2.74 -6.97 -3.25
N LEU A 161 -1.48 -7.35 -2.96
CA LEU A 161 -0.45 -6.40 -2.51
C LEU A 161 -0.12 -5.35 -3.59
N TYR A 162 -0.41 -5.68 -4.86
CA TYR A 162 -0.33 -4.76 -5.98
C TYR A 162 -1.72 -4.20 -6.31
N HIS A 163 -1.88 -2.87 -6.34
CA HIS A 163 -3.13 -2.25 -6.75
C HIS A 163 -3.29 -2.41 -8.26
N LEU A 164 -4.22 -3.29 -8.65
CA LEU A 164 -4.49 -3.56 -10.05
C LEU A 164 -5.09 -2.32 -10.75
N PRO A 165 -4.85 -2.15 -12.06
CA PRO A 165 -5.32 -0.97 -12.75
C PRO A 165 -6.84 -0.79 -12.66
N ALA A 166 -7.25 0.40 -12.24
CA ALA A 166 -8.65 0.69 -11.92
C ALA A 166 -9.04 2.14 -12.25
N PRO A 167 -10.34 2.43 -12.42
CA PRO A 167 -10.82 3.80 -12.54
C PRO A 167 -10.42 4.63 -11.32
N ALA A 168 -9.80 5.77 -11.57
CA ALA A 168 -9.27 6.63 -10.53
C ALA A 168 -9.49 8.11 -10.84
N VAL A 169 -9.54 8.92 -9.79
CA VAL A 169 -9.66 10.37 -9.87
C VAL A 169 -8.53 10.95 -9.04
N ARG A 170 -7.65 11.71 -9.67
CA ARG A 170 -6.74 12.58 -8.92
C ARG A 170 -7.56 13.70 -8.32
N ILE A 171 -7.45 13.92 -7.02
CA ILE A 171 -8.15 14.99 -6.30
C ILE A 171 -7.22 16.12 -5.88
N LEU A 172 -5.92 15.82 -5.72
CA LEU A 172 -4.87 16.81 -5.46
C LEU A 172 -3.70 16.58 -6.42
N PRO A 173 -3.07 17.63 -6.97
CA PRO A 173 -3.34 19.05 -6.73
C PRO A 173 -4.57 19.60 -7.47
N ASN A 174 -5.05 18.90 -8.50
CA ASN A 174 -6.23 19.28 -9.27
C ASN A 174 -7.01 18.03 -9.70
N VAL A 175 -8.31 18.22 -9.92
CA VAL A 175 -9.21 17.13 -10.31
C VAL A 175 -8.89 16.65 -11.72
N VAL A 176 -8.51 15.39 -11.87
CA VAL A 176 -8.31 14.72 -13.17
C VAL A 176 -8.92 13.34 -13.12
N TRP A 177 -9.80 13.05 -14.07
CA TRP A 177 -10.43 11.74 -14.23
C TRP A 177 -9.55 10.82 -15.06
N TYR A 178 -9.16 9.70 -14.49
CA TYR A 178 -8.47 8.62 -15.18
C TYR A 178 -9.47 7.49 -15.42
N GLY A 179 -9.68 7.12 -16.69
CA GLY A 179 -10.51 5.95 -17.00
C GLY A 179 -9.93 4.67 -16.38
N ILE A 180 -8.62 4.49 -16.49
CA ILE A 180 -7.83 3.46 -15.80
C ILE A 180 -6.50 4.10 -15.39
N ARG A 181 -6.09 3.88 -14.14
CA ARG A 181 -4.79 4.26 -13.60
C ARG A 181 -4.01 3.02 -13.20
N PHE A 182 -2.70 3.04 -13.46
CA PHE A 182 -1.72 2.05 -13.02
C PHE A 182 -0.99 2.52 -11.77
#